data_AF-A0A7V9GXJ2-F1
#
_entry.id   AF-A0A7V9GXJ2-F1
#
_cell.length_a   1.000
_cell.length_b   1.000
_cell.length_c   1.000
_cell.angle_alpha   90.00
_cell.angle_beta   90.00
_cell.angle_gamma   90.00
#
_symmetry.space_group_name_H-M   'P 1'
#
loop_
_entity.id
_entity.type
_entity.pdbx_description
1 polymer ?
#
loop_
_entity_poly.entity_id
_entity_poly.type
_entity_poly.pdbx_seq_one_letter_code
_entity_poly.pdbx_strand_id
1 'polypeptide(L)'
;NLPAPLTTLSPWLDMRVRSAEEVHARLAKQTHRRFIKTHTPLDGLPNDDRVTYLAVGRDPRDVVISLRHQGSNLRRDVIGRLVGEAEPAADGQSAADGLPDERAYIRRWLSNDESPLAHLDSLRGVLWQQDRAWSRRHQANVVLVHYADLAGDLERQMRQLADRLQIAVPESRWPVLVAAAGFDRMRQRSVDLAPDERLGIMRDTRSFFRAGASGSWRGVFDDDDLASYGERVAALADPDLARWLHHGGA
;
A
#
# COMPACT_ATOMS: atom_id res chain seq x y z
N ASN A 1 -2.81 0.97 23.47
CA ASN A 1 -1.92 1.84 22.69
C ASN A 1 -0.63 1.10 22.38
N LEU A 2 -0.01 1.37 21.23
CA LEU A 2 1.31 0.87 20.89
C LEU A 2 2.37 1.51 21.81
N PRO A 3 3.49 0.83 22.09
CA PRO A 3 4.54 1.37 22.97
C PRO A 3 5.33 2.54 22.36
N ALA A 4 5.20 2.76 21.05
CA ALA A 4 5.78 3.88 20.30
C ALA A 4 4.96 4.15 19.03
N PRO A 5 5.18 5.28 18.33
CA PRO A 5 4.56 5.54 17.03
C PRO A 5 4.80 4.39 16.03
N LEU A 6 3.84 4.14 15.15
CA LEU A 6 3.90 3.02 14.21
C LEU A 6 5.13 3.10 13.29
N THR A 7 5.49 4.31 12.87
CA THR A 7 6.66 4.62 12.02
C THR A 7 8.00 4.36 12.71
N THR A 8 8.00 4.31 14.05
CA THR A 8 9.18 3.90 14.84
C THR A 8 9.25 2.39 14.98
N LEU A 9 8.11 1.71 15.14
CA LEU A 9 8.04 0.25 15.31
C LEU A 9 8.17 -0.52 14.00
N SER A 10 7.73 0.05 12.88
CA SER A 10 7.83 -0.50 11.54
C SER A 10 8.18 0.62 10.56
N PRO A 11 9.44 1.09 10.54
CA PRO A 11 9.88 2.06 9.54
C PRO A 11 9.69 1.50 8.13
N TRP A 12 9.31 2.35 7.19
CA TRP A 12 9.21 1.99 5.78
C TRP A 12 10.63 1.78 5.21
N LEU A 13 10.95 0.52 4.87
CA LEU A 13 12.29 0.06 4.52
C LEU A 13 12.93 0.80 3.33
N ASP A 14 12.16 0.99 2.26
CA ASP A 14 12.59 1.54 0.97
C ASP A 14 12.31 3.05 0.82
N MET A 15 11.92 3.74 1.90
CA MET A 15 11.62 5.16 1.83
C MET A 15 12.90 6.02 1.84
N ARG A 16 13.15 6.74 0.73
CA ARG A 16 14.38 7.52 0.51
C ARG A 16 14.54 8.78 1.37
N VAL A 17 13.53 9.17 2.17
CA VAL A 17 13.63 10.33 3.08
C VAL A 17 14.52 10.06 4.30
N ARG A 18 14.92 8.80 4.52
CA ARG A 18 15.89 8.36 5.53
C ARG A 18 16.96 7.54 4.84
N SER A 19 18.18 7.55 5.37
CA SER A 19 19.23 6.67 4.86
C SER A 19 18.93 5.21 5.23
N ALA A 20 19.39 4.27 4.39
CA ALA A 20 19.28 2.85 4.69
C ALA A 20 19.98 2.50 6.02
N GLU A 21 21.12 3.14 6.31
CA GLU A 21 21.85 2.98 7.56
C GLU A 21 21.01 3.37 8.79
N GLU A 22 20.29 4.50 8.74
CA GLU A 22 19.41 4.93 9.84
C GLU A 22 18.30 3.90 10.08
N VAL A 23 17.66 3.44 9.01
CA VAL A 23 16.56 2.46 9.08
C VAL A 23 17.07 1.12 9.64
N HIS A 24 18.21 0.63 9.14
CA HIS A 24 18.82 -0.61 9.61
C HIS A 24 19.24 -0.51 11.08
N ALA A 25 19.88 0.59 11.48
CA ALA A 25 20.27 0.81 12.88
C ALA A 25 19.06 0.87 13.82
N ARG A 26 17.93 1.44 13.37
CA ARG A 26 16.67 1.43 14.13
C ARG A 26 16.12 0.01 14.28
N LEU A 27 16.04 -0.74 13.18
CA LEU A 27 15.56 -2.13 13.20
C LEU A 27 16.47 -3.05 14.04
N ALA A 28 17.78 -2.83 14.04
CA ALA A 28 18.73 -3.60 14.83
C ALA A 28 18.58 -3.42 16.35
N LYS A 29 18.04 -2.28 16.79
CA LYS A 29 17.78 -1.98 18.22
C LYS A 29 16.48 -2.60 18.74
N GLN A 30 15.60 -3.09 17.86
CA GLN A 30 14.32 -3.65 18.28
C GLN A 30 14.53 -5.03 18.94
N THR A 31 13.94 -5.22 20.11
CA THR A 31 14.02 -6.46 20.89
C THR A 31 12.75 -7.33 20.77
N HIS A 32 11.69 -6.80 20.14
CA HIS A 32 10.47 -7.56 19.83
C HIS A 32 10.59 -8.25 18.46
N ARG A 33 9.62 -9.11 18.14
CA ARG A 33 9.46 -9.62 16.76
C ARG A 33 9.25 -8.43 15.82
N ARG A 34 10.20 -8.23 14.91
CA ARG A 34 10.19 -7.13 13.95
C ARG A 34 9.07 -7.36 12.92
N PHE A 35 8.37 -6.30 12.58
CA PHE A 35 7.43 -6.25 11.47
C PHE A 35 7.82 -5.03 10.64
N ILE A 36 7.98 -5.22 9.33
CA ILE A 36 8.63 -4.26 8.45
C ILE A 36 7.69 -3.98 7.28
N LYS A 37 7.48 -2.70 6.98
CA LYS A 37 6.75 -2.24 5.80
C LYS A 37 7.71 -2.04 4.65
N THR A 38 7.34 -2.51 3.46
CA THR A 38 8.03 -2.19 2.21
C THR A 38 7.06 -2.20 1.02
N HIS A 39 7.37 -1.41 -0.02
CA HIS A 39 6.73 -1.56 -1.33
C HIS A 39 7.67 -2.24 -2.36
N THR A 40 8.87 -2.65 -1.94
CA THR A 40 9.77 -3.45 -2.76
C THR A 40 9.08 -4.75 -3.15
N PRO A 41 9.00 -5.06 -4.47
CA PRO A 41 8.50 -6.34 -4.96
C PRO A 41 9.24 -7.53 -4.34
N LEU A 42 8.55 -8.66 -4.22
CA LEU A 42 9.07 -9.81 -3.46
C LEU A 42 10.33 -10.45 -4.09
N ASP A 43 10.58 -10.26 -5.39
CA ASP A 43 11.80 -10.67 -6.09
C ASP A 43 12.97 -9.67 -5.89
N GLY A 44 12.71 -8.50 -5.31
CA GLY A 44 13.72 -7.54 -4.85
C GLY A 44 14.11 -7.68 -3.37
N LEU A 45 13.50 -8.62 -2.65
CA LEU A 45 13.81 -8.90 -1.24
C LEU A 45 14.61 -10.21 -1.10
N PRO A 46 15.48 -10.34 -0.09
CA PRO A 46 16.11 -11.63 0.21
C PRO A 46 15.05 -12.72 0.38
N ASN A 47 15.32 -13.92 -0.10
CA ASN A 47 14.49 -15.09 0.19
C ASN A 47 14.98 -15.76 1.48
N ASP A 48 14.30 -15.53 2.60
CA ASP A 48 14.69 -16.03 3.92
C ASP A 48 13.51 -16.73 4.60
N ASP A 49 13.66 -18.03 4.86
CA ASP A 49 12.60 -18.87 5.46
C ASP A 49 12.25 -18.48 6.90
N ARG A 50 13.10 -17.67 7.57
CA ARG A 50 12.82 -17.12 8.90
C ARG A 50 11.87 -15.92 8.86
N VAL A 51 11.62 -15.36 7.68
CA VAL A 51 10.76 -14.19 7.48
C VAL A 51 9.44 -14.63 6.86
N THR A 52 8.33 -14.19 7.44
CA THR A 52 7.01 -14.33 6.81
C THR A 52 6.71 -13.10 5.97
N TYR A 53 6.49 -13.28 4.68
CA TYR A 53 6.11 -12.23 3.74
C TYR A 53 4.58 -12.14 3.65
N LEU A 54 4.02 -11.06 4.17
CA LEU A 54 2.59 -10.75 4.05
C LEU A 54 2.39 -9.85 2.83
N ALA A 55 1.83 -10.38 1.75
CA ALA A 55 1.51 -9.61 0.55
C ALA A 55 0.02 -9.28 0.52
N VAL A 56 -0.31 -7.99 0.53
CA VAL A 56 -1.70 -7.51 0.56
C VAL A 56 -2.14 -7.11 -0.84
N GLY A 57 -3.07 -7.87 -1.42
CA GLY A 57 -3.72 -7.55 -2.68
C GLY A 57 -4.98 -6.70 -2.50
N ARG A 58 -5.32 -5.96 -3.55
CA ARG A 58 -6.53 -5.16 -3.65
C ARG A 58 -6.91 -5.03 -5.12
N ASP A 59 -8.21 -4.89 -5.41
CA ASP A 59 -8.72 -4.58 -6.74
C ASP A 59 -7.95 -3.40 -7.34
N PRO A 60 -7.20 -3.59 -8.45
CA PRO A 60 -6.38 -2.54 -9.06
C PRO A 60 -7.20 -1.30 -9.43
N ARG A 61 -8.51 -1.47 -9.72
CA ARG A 61 -9.41 -0.34 -9.99
C ARG A 61 -9.61 0.53 -8.75
N ASP A 62 -9.70 -0.05 -7.56
CA ASP A 62 -9.72 0.73 -6.32
C ASP A 62 -8.34 1.31 -5.96
N VAL A 63 -7.27 0.63 -6.35
CA VAL A 63 -5.89 1.10 -6.15
C VAL A 63 -5.67 2.44 -6.86
N VAL A 64 -6.04 2.57 -8.14
CA VAL A 64 -5.84 3.84 -8.87
C VAL A 64 -6.63 5.01 -8.25
N ILE A 65 -7.85 4.78 -7.78
CA ILE A 65 -8.63 5.81 -7.08
C ILE A 65 -7.93 6.20 -5.78
N SER A 66 -7.42 5.22 -5.03
CA SER A 66 -6.66 5.47 -3.80
C SER A 66 -5.36 6.24 -4.07
N LEU A 67 -4.61 5.88 -5.13
CA LEU A 67 -3.38 6.54 -5.54
C LEU A 67 -3.61 7.98 -5.95
N ARG A 68 -4.69 8.26 -6.71
CA ARG A 68 -5.07 9.62 -7.09
C ARG A 68 -5.28 10.51 -5.87
N HIS A 69 -6.14 10.08 -4.94
CA HIS A 69 -6.43 10.83 -3.73
C HIS A 69 -5.19 11.00 -2.83
N GLN A 70 -4.37 9.95 -2.71
CA GLN A 70 -3.11 10.05 -1.99
C GLN A 70 -2.19 11.07 -2.64
N GLY A 71 -2.07 11.06 -3.98
CA GLY A 71 -1.32 12.05 -4.74
C GLY A 71 -1.77 13.49 -4.46
N SER A 72 -3.07 13.74 -4.34
CA SER A 72 -3.62 15.06 -4.00
C SER A 72 -3.30 15.48 -2.56
N ASN A 73 -3.21 14.51 -1.65
CA ASN A 73 -2.90 14.73 -0.24
C ASN A 73 -1.40 14.91 0.03
N LEU A 74 -0.51 14.62 -0.92
CA LEU A 74 0.94 14.76 -0.73
C LEU A 74 1.45 16.17 -1.05
N ARG A 75 2.40 16.64 -0.26
CA ARG A 75 3.19 17.87 -0.48
C ARG A 75 4.46 17.51 -1.24
N ARG A 76 4.40 17.59 -2.57
CA ARG A 76 5.51 17.20 -3.47
C ARG A 76 6.77 18.03 -3.26
N ASP A 77 6.61 19.32 -2.96
CA ASP A 77 7.71 20.23 -2.61
C ASP A 77 8.47 19.76 -1.35
N VAL A 78 7.74 19.30 -0.34
CA VAL A 78 8.34 18.78 0.91
C VAL A 78 9.08 17.48 0.62
N ILE A 79 8.48 16.59 -0.17
CA ILE A 79 9.11 15.31 -0.53
C ILE A 79 10.41 15.55 -1.29
N GLY A 80 10.40 16.41 -2.33
CA GLY A 80 11.59 16.71 -3.13
C GLY A 80 12.75 17.21 -2.28
N ARG A 81 12.50 18.15 -1.35
CA ARG A 81 13.52 18.63 -0.41
C ARG A 81 14.06 17.52 0.50
N LEU A 82 13.19 16.62 0.99
CA LEU A 82 13.60 15.53 1.89
C LEU A 82 14.43 14.45 1.19
N VAL A 83 14.23 14.23 -0.11
CA VAL A 83 15.00 13.24 -0.89
C VAL A 83 16.21 13.85 -1.61
N GLY A 84 16.47 15.15 -1.41
CA GLY A 84 17.60 15.85 -2.01
C GLY A 84 17.45 16.09 -3.53
N GLU A 85 16.22 16.11 -4.05
CA GLU A 85 15.97 16.57 -5.42
C GLU A 85 16.26 18.08 -5.52
N ALA A 86 16.96 18.49 -6.57
CA ALA A 86 17.25 19.91 -6.80
C ALA A 86 15.94 20.70 -6.87
N GLU A 87 15.91 21.91 -6.30
CA GLU A 87 14.76 22.78 -6.49
C GLU A 87 14.58 23.00 -8.00
N PRO A 88 13.36 22.81 -8.54
CA PRO A 88 13.12 23.14 -9.93
C PRO A 88 13.53 24.60 -10.14
N ALA A 89 14.24 24.85 -11.24
CA ALA A 89 14.69 26.20 -11.55
C ALA A 89 13.49 27.16 -11.56
N ALA A 90 13.77 28.44 -11.27
CA ALA A 90 12.75 29.49 -11.22
C ALA A 90 12.24 29.89 -12.63
N ASP A 91 12.18 28.95 -13.57
CA ASP A 91 11.63 29.11 -14.90
C ASP A 91 10.11 28.91 -14.91
N GLY A 92 9.39 29.60 -14.01
CA GLY A 92 7.99 30.03 -14.18
C GLY A 92 6.89 28.96 -14.37
N GLN A 93 7.22 27.72 -14.68
CA GLN A 93 6.35 26.57 -14.63
C GLN A 93 6.38 26.06 -13.20
N SER A 94 5.76 26.85 -12.33
CA SER A 94 5.23 26.34 -11.08
C SER A 94 4.59 24.97 -11.36
N ALA A 95 4.72 24.02 -10.44
CA ALA A 95 3.84 22.87 -10.31
C ALA A 95 2.39 23.30 -9.97
N ALA A 96 1.89 24.32 -10.68
CA ALA A 96 0.55 24.87 -10.71
C ALA A 96 -0.34 24.07 -11.67
N ASP A 97 0.21 23.12 -12.42
CA ASP A 97 -0.58 22.06 -13.02
C ASP A 97 -1.03 21.17 -11.87
N GLY A 98 -2.24 21.45 -11.36
CA GLY A 98 -2.96 20.51 -10.52
C GLY A 98 -2.92 19.12 -11.14
N LEU A 99 -3.09 18.08 -10.31
CA LEU A 99 -3.20 16.72 -10.83
C LEU A 99 -4.14 16.72 -12.04
N PRO A 100 -3.79 16.01 -13.12
CA PRO A 100 -4.65 15.95 -14.29
C PRO A 100 -6.08 15.61 -13.87
N ASP A 101 -7.04 16.06 -14.68
CA ASP A 101 -8.43 15.64 -14.55
C ASP A 101 -8.52 14.13 -14.26
N GLU A 102 -9.52 13.72 -13.49
CA GLU A 102 -9.65 12.35 -12.99
C GLU A 102 -9.60 11.32 -14.11
N ARG A 103 -10.24 11.60 -15.25
CA ARG A 103 -10.22 10.70 -16.42
C ARG A 103 -8.83 10.65 -17.04
N ALA A 104 -8.17 11.80 -17.21
CA ALA A 104 -6.81 11.85 -17.74
C ALA A 104 -5.79 11.11 -16.84
N TYR A 105 -5.95 11.18 -15.52
CA TYR A 105 -5.12 10.42 -14.58
C TYR A 105 -5.33 8.91 -14.75
N ILE A 106 -6.58 8.46 -14.79
CA ILE A 106 -6.94 7.04 -14.93
C ILE A 106 -6.48 6.52 -16.27
N ARG A 107 -6.68 7.25 -17.37
CA ARG A 107 -6.20 6.84 -18.70
C ARG A 107 -4.69 6.74 -18.77
N ARG A 108 -3.94 7.66 -18.15
CA ARG A 108 -2.48 7.56 -18.08
C ARG A 108 -2.04 6.34 -17.27
N TRP A 109 -2.68 6.07 -16.15
CA TRP A 109 -2.45 4.84 -15.37
C TRP A 109 -2.78 3.58 -16.20
N LEU A 110 -3.91 3.67 -16.91
CA LEU A 110 -4.48 2.90 -18.03
C LEU A 110 -3.53 2.49 -19.14
N SER A 111 -2.67 3.40 -19.59
CA SER A 111 -1.90 3.22 -20.82
C SER A 111 -0.40 3.21 -20.59
N ASN A 112 0.05 3.42 -19.35
CA ASN A 112 1.47 3.39 -19.04
C ASN A 112 2.00 1.96 -19.20
N ASP A 113 2.86 1.78 -20.22
CA ASP A 113 3.57 0.54 -20.54
C ASP A 113 5.09 0.66 -20.28
N GLU A 114 5.53 1.70 -19.59
CA GLU A 114 6.91 1.82 -19.15
C GLU A 114 7.28 0.71 -18.15
N SER A 115 8.57 0.57 -17.86
CA SER A 115 9.06 -0.46 -16.94
C SER A 115 8.39 -0.33 -15.55
N PRO A 116 7.89 -1.44 -14.97
CA PRO A 116 7.41 -1.47 -13.59
C PRO A 116 8.42 -0.93 -12.57
N LEU A 117 9.72 -1.06 -12.84
CA LEU A 117 10.76 -0.53 -11.95
C LEU A 117 10.77 1.01 -11.87
N ALA A 118 10.32 1.68 -12.93
CA ALA A 118 10.18 3.14 -12.96
C ALA A 118 8.81 3.61 -12.46
N HIS A 119 7.75 2.84 -12.75
CA HIS A 119 6.36 3.20 -12.46
C HIS A 119 5.61 2.08 -11.75
N LEU A 120 6.01 1.78 -10.51
CA LEU A 120 5.34 0.78 -9.66
C LEU A 120 3.87 1.12 -9.39
N ASP A 121 3.49 2.39 -9.49
CA ASP A 121 2.13 2.88 -9.27
C ASP A 121 1.26 2.89 -10.55
N SER A 122 1.77 2.44 -11.70
CA SER A 122 0.98 2.17 -12.92
C SER A 122 0.17 0.87 -12.81
N LEU A 123 -0.82 0.61 -13.68
CA LEU A 123 -1.52 -0.69 -13.67
C LEU A 123 -0.54 -1.84 -13.94
N ARG A 124 0.39 -1.66 -14.90
CA ARG A 124 1.44 -2.63 -15.17
C ARG A 124 2.30 -2.88 -13.93
N GLY A 125 2.69 -1.82 -13.23
CA GLY A 125 3.46 -1.88 -11.98
C GLY A 125 2.74 -2.62 -10.86
N VAL A 126 1.46 -2.28 -10.63
CA VAL A 126 0.61 -2.92 -9.61
C VAL A 126 0.45 -4.42 -9.90
N LEU A 127 0.08 -4.79 -11.14
CA LEU A 127 -0.08 -6.20 -11.50
C LEU A 127 1.24 -6.97 -11.38
N TRP A 128 2.34 -6.37 -11.85
CA TRP A 128 3.66 -6.95 -11.78
C TRP A 128 4.11 -7.20 -10.32
N GLN A 129 3.88 -6.25 -9.42
CA GLN A 129 4.18 -6.42 -7.99
C GLN A 129 3.39 -7.59 -7.39
N GLN A 130 2.09 -7.70 -7.72
CA GLN A 130 1.24 -8.76 -7.21
C GLN A 130 1.60 -10.13 -7.78
N ASP A 131 2.04 -10.20 -9.04
CA ASP A 131 2.53 -11.43 -9.67
C ASP A 131 3.75 -12.02 -8.93
N ARG A 132 4.66 -11.18 -8.41
CA ARG A 132 5.83 -11.65 -7.63
C ARG A 132 5.45 -12.28 -6.31
N ALA A 133 4.38 -11.80 -5.67
CA ALA A 133 3.80 -12.48 -4.51
C ALA A 133 3.04 -13.75 -4.92
N TRP A 134 2.25 -13.66 -6.00
CA TRP A 134 1.41 -14.76 -6.50
C TRP A 134 2.22 -15.98 -6.92
N SER A 135 3.30 -15.79 -7.66
CA SER A 135 4.20 -16.87 -8.09
C SER A 135 4.82 -17.63 -6.92
N ARG A 136 4.94 -16.99 -5.75
CA ARG A 136 5.48 -17.59 -4.51
C ARG A 136 4.41 -18.04 -3.51
N ARG A 137 3.11 -17.97 -3.86
CA ARG A 137 1.98 -18.23 -2.94
C ARG A 137 1.97 -19.61 -2.27
N HIS A 138 2.63 -20.60 -2.89
CA HIS A 138 2.74 -21.96 -2.36
C HIS A 138 3.90 -22.15 -1.36
N GLN A 139 4.72 -21.12 -1.15
CA GLN A 139 5.82 -21.18 -0.18
C GLN A 139 5.29 -21.02 1.25
N ALA A 140 5.84 -21.82 2.17
CA ALA A 140 5.40 -21.87 3.56
C ALA A 140 5.60 -20.57 4.35
N ASN A 141 6.36 -19.61 3.83
CA ASN A 141 6.59 -18.30 4.45
C ASN A 141 5.95 -17.13 3.68
N VAL A 142 5.16 -17.39 2.63
CA VAL A 142 4.40 -16.37 1.91
C VAL A 142 2.92 -16.48 2.26
N VAL A 143 2.29 -15.35 2.59
CA VAL A 143 0.87 -15.26 2.92
C VAL A 143 0.25 -14.17 2.07
N LEU A 144 -0.72 -14.54 1.25
CA LEU A 144 -1.53 -13.59 0.50
C LEU A 144 -2.72 -13.17 1.36
N VAL A 145 -2.96 -11.88 1.44
CA VAL A 145 -4.11 -11.29 2.14
C VAL A 145 -4.82 -10.38 1.16
N HIS A 146 -6.15 -10.38 1.13
CA HIS A 146 -6.91 -9.48 0.27
C HIS A 146 -7.62 -8.39 1.07
N TYR A 147 -7.56 -7.16 0.58
CA TYR A 147 -8.17 -6.00 1.26
C TYR A 147 -9.68 -6.14 1.42
N ALA A 148 -10.39 -6.69 0.43
CA ALA A 148 -11.83 -6.90 0.54
C ALA A 148 -12.19 -7.91 1.64
N ASP A 149 -11.37 -8.94 1.83
CA ASP A 149 -11.58 -9.94 2.88
C ASP A 149 -11.36 -9.32 4.27
N LEU A 150 -10.30 -8.49 4.41
CA LEU A 150 -10.03 -7.70 5.62
C LEU A 150 -11.17 -6.74 5.96
N ALA A 151 -11.74 -6.08 4.94
CA ALA A 151 -12.84 -5.14 5.12
C ALA A 151 -14.18 -5.85 5.42
N GLY A 152 -14.38 -7.06 4.89
CA GLY A 152 -15.61 -7.84 5.06
C GLY A 152 -15.72 -8.52 6.42
N ASP A 153 -14.63 -9.12 6.92
CA ASP A 153 -14.59 -9.79 8.23
C ASP A 153 -13.20 -9.63 8.88
N LEU A 154 -12.97 -8.44 9.46
CA LEU A 154 -11.70 -8.07 10.04
C LEU A 154 -11.27 -9.03 11.17
N GLU A 155 -12.20 -9.45 12.03
CA GLU A 155 -11.88 -10.33 13.14
C GLU A 155 -11.39 -11.70 12.66
N ARG A 156 -12.13 -12.33 11.74
CA ARG A 156 -11.72 -13.62 11.16
C ARG A 156 -10.36 -13.52 10.49
N GLN A 157 -10.13 -12.48 9.69
CA GLN A 157 -8.85 -12.30 9.01
C GLN A 157 -7.70 -12.06 9.98
N MET A 158 -7.91 -11.28 11.05
CA MET A 158 -6.89 -11.07 12.08
C MET A 158 -6.58 -12.36 12.85
N ARG A 159 -7.58 -13.19 13.15
CA ARG A 159 -7.40 -14.52 13.77
C ARG A 159 -6.59 -15.45 12.89
N GLN A 160 -6.95 -15.57 11.62
CA GLN A 160 -6.22 -16.37 10.63
C GLN A 160 -4.76 -15.93 10.48
N LEU A 161 -4.51 -14.61 10.44
CA LEU A 161 -3.15 -14.09 10.41
C LEU A 161 -2.38 -14.36 11.70
N ALA A 162 -3.01 -14.24 12.88
CA ALA A 162 -2.38 -14.56 14.14
C ALA A 162 -1.97 -16.04 14.20
N ASP A 163 -2.85 -16.95 13.80
CA ASP A 163 -2.54 -18.39 13.72
C ASP A 163 -1.38 -18.66 12.76
N ARG A 164 -1.44 -18.07 11.57
CA ARG A 164 -0.41 -18.23 10.53
C ARG A 164 0.95 -17.70 10.96
N LEU A 165 0.94 -16.62 11.74
CA LEU A 165 2.13 -16.01 12.32
C LEU A 165 2.52 -16.66 13.65
N GLN A 166 1.75 -17.62 14.17
CA GLN A 166 1.99 -18.24 15.48
C GLN A 166 2.02 -17.21 16.63
N ILE A 167 1.10 -16.26 16.60
CA ILE A 167 0.91 -15.24 17.63
C ILE A 167 -0.27 -15.66 18.51
N ALA A 168 0.01 -16.12 19.73
CA ALA A 168 -1.03 -16.44 20.69
C ALA A 168 -1.68 -15.15 21.23
N VAL A 169 -2.98 -15.01 21.02
CA VAL A 169 -3.77 -13.88 21.52
C VAL A 169 -4.82 -14.40 22.49
N PRO A 170 -4.83 -13.94 23.77
CA PRO A 170 -5.87 -14.30 24.73
C PRO A 170 -7.25 -13.90 24.20
N GLU A 171 -8.26 -14.76 24.38
CA GLU A 171 -9.58 -14.54 23.79
C GLU A 171 -10.20 -13.18 24.18
N SER A 172 -9.99 -12.77 25.43
CA SER A 172 -10.43 -11.47 25.97
C SER A 172 -9.80 -10.24 25.29
N ARG A 173 -8.74 -10.40 24.49
CA ARG A 173 -8.04 -9.32 23.78
C ARG A 173 -8.58 -9.06 22.38
N TRP A 174 -9.31 -9.99 21.77
CA TRP A 174 -9.79 -9.83 20.40
C TRP A 174 -10.66 -8.59 20.20
N PRO A 175 -11.69 -8.31 21.03
CA PRO A 175 -12.55 -7.16 20.81
C PRO A 175 -11.78 -5.83 20.76
N VAL A 176 -10.79 -5.66 21.64
CA VAL A 176 -9.99 -4.42 21.69
C VAL A 176 -8.99 -4.32 20.52
N LEU A 177 -8.44 -5.45 20.06
CA LEU A 177 -7.51 -5.47 18.92
C LEU A 177 -8.24 -5.22 17.60
N VAL A 178 -9.37 -5.89 17.39
CA VAL A 178 -10.22 -5.70 16.21
C VAL A 178 -10.73 -4.26 16.14
N ALA A 179 -11.25 -3.73 17.26
CA ALA A 179 -11.69 -2.34 17.32
C ALA A 179 -10.53 -1.36 17.05
N ALA A 180 -9.31 -1.64 17.52
CA ALA A 180 -8.14 -0.80 17.26
C ALA A 180 -7.69 -0.79 15.79
N ALA A 181 -7.88 -1.91 15.08
CA ALA A 181 -7.55 -2.07 13.66
C ALA A 181 -8.68 -1.64 12.71
N GLY A 182 -9.89 -1.40 13.23
CA GLY A 182 -11.03 -0.95 12.44
C GLY A 182 -10.83 0.43 11.82
N PHE A 183 -11.34 0.62 10.61
CA PHE A 183 -11.12 1.83 9.80
C PHE A 183 -11.45 3.12 10.54
N ASP A 184 -12.63 3.22 11.16
CA ASP A 184 -13.06 4.42 11.87
C ASP A 184 -12.13 4.75 13.04
N ARG A 185 -11.69 3.72 13.77
CA ARG A 185 -10.76 3.90 14.88
C ARG A 185 -9.39 4.34 14.39
N MET A 186 -8.89 3.77 13.30
CA MET A 186 -7.63 4.19 12.69
C MET A 186 -7.72 5.64 12.20
N ARG A 187 -8.83 6.01 11.54
CA ARG A 187 -9.10 7.37 11.05
C ARG A 187 -9.21 8.39 12.17
N GLN A 188 -9.85 8.05 13.28
CA GLN A 188 -9.90 8.90 14.49
C GLN A 188 -8.50 9.16 15.07
N ARG A 189 -7.58 8.21 14.89
CA ARG A 189 -6.19 8.28 15.36
C ARG A 189 -5.21 8.60 14.23
N SER A 190 -5.65 9.33 13.20
CA SER A 190 -4.84 9.58 12.02
C SER A 190 -3.51 10.26 12.32
N VAL A 191 -3.47 11.13 13.32
CA VAL A 191 -2.25 11.81 13.77
C VAL A 191 -1.23 10.81 14.37
N ASP A 192 -1.65 9.67 14.89
CA ASP A 192 -0.73 8.67 15.45
C ASP A 192 -0.35 7.57 14.43
N LEU A 193 -1.19 7.35 13.42
CA LEU A 193 -1.17 6.16 12.57
C LEU A 193 -0.88 6.44 11.10
N ALA A 194 -1.09 7.68 10.63
CA ALA A 194 -0.70 8.04 9.27
C ALA A 194 0.84 7.93 9.13
N PRO A 195 1.35 7.28 8.08
CA PRO A 195 2.80 7.08 7.93
C PRO A 195 3.56 8.41 7.84
N ASP A 196 4.65 8.51 8.60
CA ASP A 196 5.60 9.62 8.55
C ASP A 196 4.94 10.99 8.74
N GLU A 197 3.91 11.04 9.59
CA GLU A 197 3.08 12.21 9.89
C GLU A 197 3.91 13.43 10.30
N ARG A 198 5.06 13.19 10.95
CA ARG A 198 5.97 14.21 11.47
C ARG A 198 6.82 14.88 10.40
N LEU A 199 6.89 14.30 9.20
CA LEU A 199 7.68 14.86 8.10
C LEU A 199 6.94 15.96 7.34
N GLY A 200 5.66 16.20 7.62
CA GLY A 200 4.86 17.21 6.93
C GLY A 200 4.60 16.92 5.45
N ILE A 201 4.80 15.66 5.03
CA ILE A 201 4.62 15.19 3.64
C ILE A 201 3.14 15.11 3.24
N MET A 202 2.23 14.97 4.22
CA MET A 202 0.79 14.93 3.98
C MET A 202 0.15 16.27 4.34
N ARG A 203 -0.82 16.70 3.54
CA ARG A 203 -1.63 17.90 3.78
C ARG A 203 -2.58 17.68 4.95
N ASP A 204 -3.23 16.52 4.98
CA ASP A 204 -4.12 16.11 6.06
C ASP A 204 -3.95 14.61 6.36
N THR A 205 -3.66 14.28 7.62
CA THR A 205 -3.52 12.88 8.07
C THR A 205 -4.86 12.16 8.03
N ARG A 206 -5.98 12.84 8.23
CA ARG A 206 -7.31 12.21 8.20
C ARG A 206 -7.70 11.81 6.78
N SER A 207 -7.29 12.59 5.78
CA SER A 207 -7.50 12.30 4.35
C SER A 207 -6.72 11.08 3.85
N PHE A 208 -5.65 10.65 4.53
CA PHE A 208 -5.01 9.35 4.30
C PHE A 208 -6.01 8.19 4.51
N PHE A 209 -6.85 8.31 5.54
CA PHE A 209 -7.94 7.39 5.83
C PHE A 209 -9.23 7.86 5.13
N ARG A 210 -9.28 7.67 3.80
CA ARG A 210 -10.35 8.21 2.95
C ARG A 210 -11.71 7.53 3.15
N ALA A 211 -11.84 6.27 2.73
CA ALA A 211 -13.14 5.58 2.64
C ALA A 211 -13.16 4.17 3.27
N GLY A 212 -12.03 3.46 3.33
CA GLY A 212 -11.96 2.17 4.01
C GLY A 212 -12.72 1.01 3.33
N ALA A 213 -13.23 1.21 2.12
CA ALA A 213 -14.08 0.27 1.40
C ALA A 213 -13.56 -0.04 -0.01
N SER A 214 -14.10 -1.11 -0.59
CA SER A 214 -13.90 -1.51 -1.99
C SER A 214 -15.06 -1.01 -2.86
N GLY A 215 -14.81 -0.84 -4.16
CA GLY A 215 -15.80 -0.47 -5.17
C GLY A 215 -15.91 1.02 -5.47
N SER A 216 -14.98 1.86 -5.00
CA SER A 216 -14.99 3.30 -5.30
C SER A 216 -14.83 3.58 -6.79
N TRP A 217 -14.18 2.67 -7.53
CA TRP A 217 -13.99 2.78 -8.97
C TRP A 217 -15.31 2.84 -9.77
N ARG A 218 -16.40 2.27 -9.26
CA ARG A 218 -17.69 2.20 -9.97
C ARG A 218 -18.31 3.58 -10.25
N GLY A 219 -18.00 4.57 -9.41
CA GLY A 219 -18.48 5.93 -9.60
C GLY A 219 -17.58 6.78 -10.52
N VAL A 220 -16.52 6.19 -11.08
CA VAL A 220 -15.45 6.92 -11.77
C VAL A 220 -15.16 6.35 -13.16
N PHE A 221 -15.05 5.03 -13.29
CA PHE A 221 -14.76 4.36 -14.55
C PHE A 221 -16.00 4.39 -15.46
N ASP A 222 -15.82 4.72 -16.73
CA ASP A 222 -16.82 4.51 -17.77
C ASP A 222 -16.61 3.19 -18.53
N ASP A 223 -17.49 2.90 -19.48
CA ASP A 223 -17.46 1.63 -20.24
C ASP A 223 -16.16 1.47 -21.06
N ASP A 224 -15.63 2.56 -21.61
CA ASP A 224 -14.37 2.55 -22.37
C ASP A 224 -13.18 2.27 -21.45
N ASP A 225 -13.14 2.89 -20.27
CA ASP A 225 -12.12 2.63 -19.25
C ASP A 225 -12.16 1.16 -18.79
N LEU A 226 -13.37 0.58 -18.63
CA LEU A 226 -13.54 -0.83 -18.24
C LEU A 226 -13.13 -1.81 -19.33
N ALA A 227 -13.44 -1.53 -20.59
CA ALA A 227 -13.01 -2.34 -21.73
C ALA A 227 -11.48 -2.36 -21.84
N SER A 228 -10.85 -1.18 -21.83
CA SER A 228 -9.39 -1.02 -21.86
C SER A 228 -8.71 -1.71 -20.67
N TYR A 229 -9.28 -1.55 -19.47
CA TYR A 229 -8.83 -2.25 -18.27
C TYR A 229 -8.86 -3.77 -18.44
N GLY A 230 -9.96 -4.32 -18.96
CA GLY A 230 -10.12 -5.76 -19.17
C GLY A 230 -9.07 -6.33 -20.12
N GLU A 231 -8.87 -5.67 -21.26
CA GLU A 231 -7.84 -6.06 -22.25
C GLU A 231 -6.43 -6.03 -21.64
N ARG A 232 -6.11 -4.95 -20.93
CA ARG A 232 -4.81 -4.78 -20.27
C ARG A 232 -4.55 -5.84 -19.21
N VAL A 233 -5.53 -6.13 -18.35
CA VAL A 233 -5.38 -7.15 -17.31
C VAL A 233 -5.19 -8.53 -17.92
N ALA A 234 -5.97 -8.87 -18.96
CA ALA A 234 -5.83 -10.14 -19.66
C ALA A 234 -4.46 -10.32 -20.33
N ALA A 235 -3.85 -9.23 -20.80
CA ALA A 235 -2.51 -9.24 -21.38
C ALA A 235 -1.37 -9.30 -20.34
N LEU A 236 -1.60 -8.77 -19.12
CA LEU A 236 -0.53 -8.52 -18.14
C LEU A 236 -0.51 -9.49 -16.96
N ALA A 237 -1.60 -10.19 -16.66
CA ALA A 237 -1.73 -11.00 -15.46
C ALA A 237 -2.25 -12.42 -15.73
N ASP A 238 -1.78 -13.36 -14.90
CA ASP A 238 -2.36 -14.70 -14.80
C ASP A 238 -3.88 -14.59 -14.48
N PRO A 239 -4.75 -15.38 -15.14
CA PRO A 239 -6.20 -15.27 -14.93
C PRO A 239 -6.65 -15.53 -13.49
N ASP A 240 -5.95 -16.40 -12.75
CA ASP A 240 -6.29 -16.69 -11.36
C ASP A 240 -5.84 -15.56 -10.43
N LEU A 241 -4.68 -14.96 -10.72
CA LEU A 241 -4.25 -13.73 -10.06
C LEU A 241 -5.26 -12.59 -10.28
N ALA A 242 -5.66 -12.35 -11.53
CA ALA A 242 -6.62 -11.31 -11.85
C ALA A 242 -7.94 -11.50 -11.10
N ARG A 243 -8.47 -12.73 -11.10
CA ARG A 243 -9.69 -13.08 -10.36
C ARG A 243 -9.53 -12.84 -8.85
N TRP A 244 -8.42 -13.28 -8.27
CA TRP A 244 -8.15 -13.07 -6.85
C TRP A 244 -8.05 -11.58 -6.49
N LEU A 245 -7.43 -10.77 -7.35
CA LEU A 245 -7.34 -9.31 -7.13
C LEU A 245 -8.71 -8.63 -7.23
N HIS A 246 -9.62 -9.09 -8.08
CA HIS A 246 -10.95 -8.47 -8.20
C HIS A 246 -11.91 -8.89 -7.09
N HIS A 247 -11.76 -10.10 -6.55
CA HIS A 247 -12.79 -10.72 -5.72
C HIS A 247 -12.33 -11.13 -4.32
N GLY A 248 -11.03 -11.21 -4.08
CA GLY A 248 -10.47 -11.78 -2.85
C GLY A 248 -10.38 -13.30 -2.86
N GLY A 249 -10.07 -13.87 -1.70
CA GLY A 249 -9.89 -15.31 -1.51
C GLY A 249 -10.86 -15.96 -0.53
N ALA A 250 -11.76 -15.18 0.08
CA ALA A 250 -12.77 -15.66 1.02
C ALA A 250 -13.96 -16.35 0.33
#